data_AF-A0AA39RFE1-F1
#
_entry.id   AF-A0AA39RFE1-F1
#
_cell.length_a   1.000
_cell.length_b   1.000
_cell.length_c   1.000
_cell.angle_alpha   90.00
_cell.angle_beta   90.00
_cell.angle_gamma   90.00
#
_symmetry.space_group_name_H-M   'P 1'
#
loop_
_entity.id
_entity.type
_entity.pdbx_description
1 polymer ?
#
loop_
_entity_poly.entity_id
_entity_poly.type
_entity_poly.pdbx_seq_one_letter_code
_entity_poly.pdbx_strand_id
1 'polypeptide(L)'
;MSYNSSSIGSGSRTTRRTFEFGRTHVVRPKGKHQATIVWLHGLGDKGSSWSQLLETLPLPNIKWICPTAPTRPVAIFGGYPCTAWFDVGDLSEEGPDDLEGLDASAAHVANLLSTEPADIKLGIGGFSMGAATALYSATCRILGQYGNGNSYSINLSAVVGLSGWLPCSRLGHYTVPEETDAVCNWLTAMLGLEGSRS
;
A
#
# COMPACT_ATOMS: atom_id res chain seq x y z
N MET A 1 -45.73 30.87 -32.16
CA MET A 1 -44.85 29.70 -31.94
C MET A 1 -43.66 30.17 -31.14
N SER A 2 -43.63 29.85 -29.85
CA SER A 2 -42.55 30.23 -28.93
C SER A 2 -41.99 28.93 -28.33
N TYR A 3 -40.79 28.56 -28.76
CA TYR A 3 -40.09 27.39 -28.26
C TYR A 3 -39.39 27.73 -26.96
N ASN A 4 -39.82 27.09 -25.88
CA ASN A 4 -39.17 27.13 -24.58
C ASN A 4 -38.02 26.12 -24.61
N SER A 5 -36.77 26.59 -24.61
CA SER A 5 -35.59 25.73 -24.51
C SER A 5 -35.18 25.63 -23.04
N SER A 6 -35.56 24.54 -22.38
CA SER A 6 -35.05 24.16 -21.07
C SER A 6 -33.71 23.46 -21.23
N SER A 7 -32.63 24.15 -20.85
CA SER A 7 -31.28 23.59 -20.76
C SER A 7 -31.22 22.53 -19.66
N ILE A 8 -31.07 21.26 -20.03
CA ILE A 8 -30.73 20.18 -19.09
C ILE A 8 -29.23 20.30 -18.80
N GLY A 9 -28.90 20.71 -17.58
CA GLY A 9 -27.53 20.67 -17.07
C GLY A 9 -27.07 19.22 -16.93
N SER A 10 -26.05 18.84 -17.70
CA SER A 10 -25.35 17.56 -17.57
C SER A 10 -24.43 17.62 -16.35
N GLY A 11 -24.98 17.36 -15.17
CA GLY A 11 -24.20 17.10 -13.97
C GLY A 11 -23.56 15.71 -14.06
N SER A 12 -22.30 15.64 -14.48
CA SER A 12 -21.48 14.43 -14.32
C SER A 12 -21.22 14.22 -12.82
N ARG A 13 -22.10 13.43 -12.18
CA ARG A 13 -21.79 12.85 -10.87
C ARG A 13 -20.74 11.77 -11.13
N THR A 14 -19.48 12.07 -10.83
CA THR A 14 -18.45 11.04 -10.66
C THR A 14 -18.92 10.11 -9.54
N THR A 15 -19.43 8.94 -9.91
CA THR A 15 -19.75 7.88 -8.95
C THR A 15 -18.43 7.38 -8.36
N ARG A 16 -18.20 7.68 -7.07
CA ARG A 16 -17.01 7.24 -6.33
C ARG A 16 -16.88 5.72 -6.42
N ARG A 17 -15.71 5.21 -6.82
CA ARG A 17 -15.48 3.76 -6.91
C ARG A 17 -15.50 3.18 -5.50
N THR A 18 -16.24 2.08 -5.33
CA THR A 18 -16.23 1.31 -4.08
C THR A 18 -15.21 0.18 -4.23
N PHE A 19 -14.28 0.08 -3.27
CA PHE A 19 -13.21 -0.92 -3.29
C PHE A 19 -13.49 -1.98 -2.22
N GLU A 20 -13.69 -3.22 -2.65
CA GLU A 20 -13.89 -4.36 -1.76
C GLU A 20 -12.58 -5.13 -1.65
N PHE A 21 -11.89 -4.96 -0.51
CA PHE A 21 -10.61 -5.61 -0.26
C PHE A 21 -10.81 -7.09 0.07
N GLY A 22 -9.89 -7.92 -0.41
CA GLY A 22 -9.92 -9.36 -0.19
C GLY A 22 -9.48 -9.75 1.23
N ARG A 23 -9.40 -11.06 1.45
CA ARG A 23 -9.05 -11.64 2.75
C ARG A 23 -7.69 -11.14 3.26
N THR A 24 -7.66 -10.72 4.53
CA THR A 24 -6.45 -10.37 5.27
C THR A 24 -5.90 -11.57 6.03
N HIS A 25 -4.60 -11.78 5.97
CA HIS A 25 -3.85 -12.75 6.76
C HIS A 25 -3.00 -12.03 7.80
N VAL A 26 -2.99 -12.52 9.04
CA VAL A 26 -2.23 -11.90 10.14
C VAL A 26 -1.22 -12.90 10.68
N VAL A 27 0.06 -12.53 10.65
CA VAL A 27 1.14 -13.27 11.31
C VAL A 27 1.38 -12.61 12.65
N ARG A 28 1.21 -13.36 13.73
CA ARG A 28 1.42 -12.85 15.09
C ARG A 28 2.92 -12.73 15.37
N PRO A 29 3.34 -11.72 16.16
CA PRO A 29 4.72 -11.65 16.61
C PRO A 29 5.04 -12.88 17.47
N LYS A 30 6.24 -13.42 17.30
CA LYS A 30 6.74 -14.58 18.06
C LYS A 30 7.28 -14.17 19.45
N GLY A 31 7.72 -12.92 19.58
CA GLY A 31 8.21 -12.29 20.81
C GLY A 31 7.30 -11.15 21.27
N LYS A 32 7.84 -10.25 22.11
CA LYS A 32 7.11 -9.04 22.53
C LYS A 32 6.74 -8.21 21.30
N HIS A 33 5.47 -7.91 21.13
CA HIS A 33 4.98 -7.05 20.05
C HIS A 33 5.54 -5.63 20.23
N GLN A 34 6.31 -5.16 19.25
CA GLN A 34 6.90 -3.82 19.25
C GLN A 34 6.65 -3.05 17.95
N ALA A 35 6.34 -3.77 16.88
CA ALA A 35 6.01 -3.16 15.60
C ALA A 35 4.93 -3.95 14.87
N THR A 36 4.16 -3.24 14.05
CA THR A 36 3.23 -3.81 13.08
C THR A 36 3.58 -3.31 11.70
N ILE A 37 3.75 -4.23 10.75
CA ILE A 37 3.97 -3.90 9.35
C ILE A 37 2.81 -4.45 8.52
N VAL A 38 2.16 -3.56 7.77
CA VAL A 38 1.25 -3.98 6.69
C VAL A 38 2.08 -4.31 5.45
N TRP A 39 1.98 -5.53 4.94
CA TRP A 39 2.73 -5.99 3.77
C TRP A 39 1.83 -6.22 2.56
N LEU A 40 2.15 -5.57 1.45
CA LEU A 40 1.36 -5.54 0.23
C LEU A 40 1.98 -6.44 -0.85
N HIS A 41 1.19 -7.38 -1.35
CA HIS A 41 1.58 -8.29 -2.43
C HIS A 41 1.64 -7.58 -3.80
N GLY A 42 2.26 -8.23 -4.79
CA GLY A 42 2.30 -7.74 -6.18
C GLY A 42 0.99 -7.99 -6.95
N LEU A 43 0.88 -7.43 -8.15
CA LEU A 43 -0.28 -7.60 -9.03
C LEU A 43 -0.62 -9.09 -9.27
N GLY A 44 -1.88 -9.48 -9.06
CA GLY A 44 -2.36 -10.84 -9.29
C GLY A 44 -2.07 -11.85 -8.17
N ASP A 45 -1.33 -11.46 -7.13
CA ASP A 45 -1.02 -12.30 -5.96
C ASP A 45 -2.05 -12.10 -4.81
N LYS A 46 -1.79 -12.67 -3.63
CA LYS A 46 -2.66 -12.64 -2.45
C LYS A 46 -1.85 -12.45 -1.18
N GLY A 47 -2.49 -11.91 -0.15
CA GLY A 47 -1.86 -11.74 1.18
C GLY A 47 -1.42 -13.07 1.81
N SER A 48 -2.07 -14.19 1.48
CA SER A 48 -1.71 -15.52 1.99
C SER A 48 -0.29 -15.94 1.60
N SER A 49 0.13 -15.69 0.36
CA SER A 49 1.43 -16.09 -0.17
C SER A 49 2.56 -15.43 0.63
N TRP A 50 2.42 -14.12 0.87
CA TRP A 50 3.40 -13.35 1.63
C TRP A 50 3.38 -13.64 3.13
N SER A 51 2.21 -13.93 3.70
CA SER A 51 2.12 -14.26 5.13
C SER A 51 2.97 -15.49 5.50
N GLN A 52 3.02 -16.50 4.61
CA GLN A 52 3.85 -17.69 4.81
C GLN A 52 5.34 -17.36 4.77
N LEU A 53 5.77 -16.51 3.82
CA LEU A 53 7.17 -16.07 3.73
C LEU A 53 7.58 -15.23 4.94
N LEU A 54 6.77 -14.24 5.32
CA LEU A 54 7.06 -13.32 6.42
C LEU A 54 7.10 -14.04 7.78
N GLU A 55 6.32 -15.11 7.95
CA GLU A 55 6.38 -15.97 9.13
C GLU A 55 7.74 -16.68 9.29
N THR A 56 8.48 -16.91 8.21
CA THR A 56 9.82 -17.54 8.29
C THR A 56 10.92 -16.58 8.67
N LEU A 57 10.70 -15.26 8.60
CA LEU A 57 11.74 -14.27 8.89
C LEU A 57 12.11 -14.28 10.38
N PRO A 58 13.40 -14.07 10.73
CA PRO A 58 13.87 -14.00 12.10
C PRO A 58 13.56 -12.64 12.76
N LEU A 59 12.32 -12.17 12.65
CA LEU A 59 11.84 -10.88 13.14
C LEU A 59 10.74 -11.08 14.21
N PRO A 60 11.11 -11.52 15.44
CA PRO A 60 10.14 -12.01 16.41
C PRO A 60 9.20 -10.92 16.95
N ASN A 61 9.61 -9.65 16.93
CA ASN A 61 8.85 -8.55 17.53
C ASN A 61 7.84 -7.88 16.59
N ILE A 62 7.76 -8.36 15.34
CA ILE A 62 6.92 -7.77 14.29
C ILE A 62 5.64 -8.59 14.09
N LYS A 63 4.49 -7.90 14.16
CA LYS A 63 3.22 -8.39 13.65
C LYS A 63 3.12 -8.05 12.16
N TRP A 64 2.78 -9.02 11.32
CA TRP A 64 2.54 -8.78 9.90
C TRP A 64 1.05 -8.81 9.59
N ILE A 65 0.56 -7.78 8.90
CA ILE A 65 -0.80 -7.75 8.37
C ILE A 65 -0.67 -7.80 6.84
N CYS A 66 -1.16 -8.88 6.24
CA CYS A 66 -1.04 -9.14 4.81
C CYS A 66 -2.44 -9.09 4.18
N PRO A 67 -2.96 -7.90 3.81
CA PRO A 67 -4.23 -7.77 3.11
C PRO A 67 -4.13 -8.32 1.68
N THR A 68 -5.28 -8.61 1.09
CA THR A 68 -5.38 -8.92 -0.35
C THR A 68 -6.07 -7.75 -1.05
N ALA A 69 -5.49 -7.28 -2.15
CA ALA A 69 -6.05 -6.20 -2.95
C ALA A 69 -7.46 -6.55 -3.49
N PRO A 70 -8.29 -5.56 -3.85
CA PRO A 70 -9.54 -5.80 -4.54
C PRO A 70 -9.32 -6.56 -5.84
N THR A 71 -10.24 -7.47 -6.18
CA THR A 71 -10.29 -8.03 -7.52
C THR A 71 -10.97 -7.02 -8.43
N ARG A 72 -10.24 -6.49 -9.41
CA ARG A 72 -10.72 -5.42 -10.29
C ARG A 72 -10.18 -5.61 -11.72
N PRO A 73 -10.87 -5.10 -12.75
CA PRO A 73 -10.32 -5.03 -14.10
C PRO A 73 -9.01 -4.23 -14.10
N VAL A 74 -8.01 -4.73 -14.84
CA VAL A 74 -6.72 -4.08 -14.98
C VAL A 74 -6.48 -3.74 -16.46
N ALA A 75 -6.30 -2.45 -16.75
CA ALA A 75 -6.29 -1.92 -18.11
C ALA A 75 -5.16 -2.49 -18.97
N ILE A 76 -3.93 -2.62 -18.44
CA ILE A 76 -2.80 -3.25 -19.15
C ILE A 76 -3.05 -4.72 -19.55
N PHE A 77 -3.97 -5.41 -18.85
CA PHE A 77 -4.39 -6.77 -19.20
C PHE A 77 -5.68 -6.80 -20.03
N GLY A 78 -6.01 -5.72 -20.73
CA GLY A 78 -7.22 -5.61 -21.54
C GLY A 78 -8.50 -5.70 -20.70
N GLY A 79 -8.45 -5.29 -19.43
CA GLY A 79 -9.57 -5.36 -18.50
C GLY A 79 -9.75 -6.73 -17.82
N TYR A 80 -8.80 -7.66 -17.96
CA TYR A 80 -8.85 -8.93 -17.25
C TYR A 80 -8.85 -8.69 -15.72
N PRO A 81 -9.77 -9.33 -14.96
CA PRO A 81 -9.87 -9.11 -13.52
C PRO A 81 -8.77 -9.85 -12.75
N CYS A 82 -8.00 -9.11 -11.96
CA CYS A 82 -7.04 -9.67 -11.01
C CYS A 82 -6.95 -8.80 -9.75
N THR A 83 -6.21 -9.27 -8.74
CA THR A 83 -5.99 -8.53 -7.50
C THR A 83 -5.02 -7.38 -7.74
N ALA A 84 -5.51 -6.13 -7.64
CA ALA A 84 -4.73 -4.93 -7.94
C ALA A 84 -5.04 -3.79 -6.95
N TRP A 85 -3.99 -3.16 -6.42
CA TRP A 85 -4.12 -2.02 -5.48
C TRP A 85 -4.62 -0.76 -6.19
N PHE A 86 -4.21 -0.56 -7.43
CA PHE A 86 -4.63 0.53 -8.29
C PHE A 86 -4.60 0.05 -9.75
N ASP A 87 -5.31 0.74 -10.63
CA ASP A 87 -5.31 0.41 -12.06
C ASP A 87 -4.04 0.93 -12.74
N VAL A 88 -3.55 0.18 -13.74
CA VAL A 88 -2.39 0.53 -14.54
C VAL A 88 -2.80 0.45 -16.01
N GLY A 89 -2.87 1.63 -16.65
CA GLY A 89 -3.29 1.79 -18.04
C GLY A 89 -2.26 1.29 -19.04
N ASP A 90 -1.15 2.00 -19.12
CA ASP A 90 -0.03 1.70 -20.00
C ASP A 90 1.27 1.77 -19.19
N LEU A 91 2.30 0.99 -19.55
CA LEU A 91 3.62 1.08 -18.90
C LEU A 91 4.42 2.30 -19.37
N SER A 92 3.80 3.17 -20.19
CA SER A 92 4.39 4.45 -20.56
C SER A 92 4.40 5.39 -19.36
N GLU A 93 5.53 6.06 -19.11
CA GLU A 93 5.70 7.08 -18.07
C GLU A 93 4.78 8.32 -18.25
N GLU A 94 4.06 8.41 -19.37
CA GLU A 94 3.17 9.52 -19.73
C GLU A 94 1.69 9.29 -19.35
N GLY A 95 1.32 8.07 -18.94
CA GLY A 95 -0.06 7.74 -18.56
C GLY A 95 -0.49 8.37 -17.22
N PRO A 96 -1.77 8.70 -17.03
CA PRO A 96 -2.26 9.21 -15.75
C PRO A 96 -2.26 8.10 -14.68
N ASP A 97 -1.71 8.40 -13.50
CA ASP A 97 -1.81 7.52 -12.33
C ASP A 97 -3.27 7.35 -11.86
N ASP A 98 -3.68 6.14 -11.46
CA ASP A 98 -4.97 5.88 -10.79
C ASP A 98 -4.94 6.40 -9.34
N LEU A 99 -4.94 7.72 -9.18
CA LEU A 99 -4.88 8.40 -7.87
C LEU A 99 -6.01 7.96 -6.92
N GLU A 100 -7.21 7.73 -7.43
CA GLU A 100 -8.33 7.26 -6.61
C GLU A 100 -8.07 5.84 -6.07
N GLY A 101 -7.48 4.95 -6.88
CA GLY A 101 -7.08 3.61 -6.44
C GLY A 101 -5.92 3.63 -5.45
N LEU A 102 -4.91 4.47 -5.71
CA LEU A 102 -3.77 4.69 -4.81
C LEU A 102 -4.24 5.23 -3.45
N ASP A 103 -5.09 6.26 -3.44
CA ASP A 103 -5.68 6.83 -2.23
C ASP A 103 -6.51 5.80 -1.47
N ALA A 104 -7.35 5.02 -2.16
CA ALA A 104 -8.17 4.00 -1.54
C ALA A 104 -7.32 2.90 -0.88
N SER A 105 -6.25 2.46 -1.56
CA SER A 105 -5.32 1.48 -1.02
C SER A 105 -4.52 2.02 0.17
N ALA A 106 -3.98 3.24 0.07
CA ALA A 106 -3.27 3.89 1.18
C ALA A 106 -4.18 4.13 2.39
N ALA A 107 -5.44 4.53 2.16
CA ALA A 107 -6.45 4.67 3.22
C ALA A 107 -6.79 3.32 3.87
N HIS A 108 -6.90 2.25 3.09
CA HIS A 108 -7.10 0.91 3.62
C HIS A 108 -5.94 0.47 4.54
N VAL A 109 -4.69 0.70 4.12
CA VAL A 109 -3.51 0.43 4.96
C VAL A 109 -3.52 1.28 6.22
N ALA A 110 -3.83 2.57 6.10
CA ALA A 110 -3.91 3.46 7.24
C ALA A 110 -4.96 2.99 8.27
N ASN A 111 -6.12 2.53 7.80
CA ASN A 111 -7.16 1.96 8.66
C ASN A 111 -6.68 0.69 9.37
N LEU A 112 -5.97 -0.22 8.69
CA LEU A 112 -5.41 -1.42 9.32
C LEU A 112 -4.42 -1.06 10.43
N LEU A 113 -3.53 -0.08 10.18
CA LEU A 113 -2.53 0.39 11.15
C LEU A 113 -3.15 1.20 12.31
N SER A 114 -4.27 1.89 12.08
CA SER A 114 -4.95 2.71 13.10
C SER A 114 -5.45 1.91 14.32
N THR A 115 -5.54 0.59 14.19
CA THR A 115 -6.01 -0.31 15.24
C THR A 115 -4.93 -0.63 16.29
N GLU A 116 -3.68 -0.24 16.05
CA GLU A 116 -2.57 -0.53 16.94
C GLU A 116 -2.44 0.48 18.09
N PRO A 117 -1.96 0.04 19.27
CA PRO A 117 -1.60 0.94 20.36
C PRO A 117 -0.54 1.97 19.98
N ALA A 118 -0.53 3.11 20.66
CA ALA A 118 0.35 4.24 20.35
C ALA A 118 1.86 3.96 20.53
N ASP A 119 2.23 2.96 21.33
CA ASP A 119 3.61 2.54 21.56
C ASP A 119 4.14 1.54 20.52
N ILE A 120 3.27 1.02 19.65
CA ILE A 120 3.64 0.13 18.55
C ILE A 120 4.14 0.94 17.37
N LYS A 121 5.34 0.61 16.87
CA LYS A 121 5.88 1.22 15.65
C LYS A 121 5.13 0.71 14.43
N LEU A 122 4.72 1.62 13.56
CA LEU A 122 3.90 1.31 12.39
C LEU A 122 4.75 1.34 11.13
N GLY A 123 4.65 0.31 10.31
CA GLY A 123 5.35 0.24 9.03
C GLY A 123 4.46 -0.23 7.90
N ILE A 124 4.92 0.03 6.68
CA ILE A 124 4.31 -0.47 5.46
C ILE A 124 5.39 -1.03 4.55
N GLY A 125 5.13 -2.17 3.93
CA GLY A 125 6.05 -2.80 3.01
C GLY A 125 5.32 -3.40 1.82
N GLY A 126 6.05 -3.76 0.77
CA GLY A 126 5.47 -4.55 -0.30
C GLY A 126 6.44 -4.91 -1.41
N PHE A 127 5.90 -5.66 -2.37
CA PHE A 127 6.60 -6.10 -3.58
C PHE A 127 5.88 -5.61 -4.85
N SER A 128 6.64 -5.19 -5.86
CA SER A 128 6.10 -4.72 -7.15
C SER A 128 5.01 -3.65 -6.98
N MET A 129 3.78 -3.87 -7.44
CA MET A 129 2.65 -2.94 -7.22
C MET A 129 2.38 -2.66 -5.73
N GLY A 130 2.63 -3.63 -4.86
CA GLY A 130 2.55 -3.44 -3.41
C GLY A 130 3.64 -2.51 -2.88
N ALA A 131 4.87 -2.61 -3.42
CA ALA A 131 5.95 -1.68 -3.11
C ALA A 131 5.61 -0.25 -3.54
N ALA A 132 5.00 -0.11 -4.73
CA ALA A 132 4.56 1.19 -5.23
C ALA A 132 3.50 1.84 -4.33
N THR A 133 2.54 1.05 -3.85
CA THR A 133 1.54 1.49 -2.87
C THR A 133 2.17 1.85 -1.52
N ALA A 134 3.20 1.10 -1.10
CA ALA A 134 3.94 1.38 0.14
C ALA A 134 4.66 2.72 0.08
N LEU A 135 5.36 2.98 -1.03
CA LEU A 135 6.05 4.24 -1.28
C LEU A 135 5.08 5.42 -1.43
N TYR A 136 3.93 5.22 -2.07
CA TYR A 136 2.87 6.22 -2.13
C TYR A 136 2.34 6.59 -0.74
N SER A 137 2.12 5.60 0.14
CA SER A 137 1.69 5.87 1.51
C SER A 137 2.75 6.68 2.29
N ALA A 138 4.03 6.48 1.99
CA ALA A 138 5.13 7.26 2.54
C ALA A 138 5.07 8.74 2.09
N THR A 139 4.82 8.99 0.81
CA THR A 139 4.68 10.37 0.32
C THR A 139 3.45 11.05 0.90
N CYS A 140 2.32 10.35 1.04
CA CYS A 140 1.15 10.86 1.74
C CYS A 140 1.47 11.25 3.19
N ARG A 141 2.24 10.41 3.90
CA ARG A 141 2.70 10.71 5.27
C ARG A 141 3.59 11.96 5.31
N ILE A 142 4.52 12.12 4.37
CA ILE A 142 5.40 13.28 4.30
C ILE A 142 4.60 14.56 4.02
N LEU A 143 3.66 14.50 3.09
CA LEU A 143 2.80 15.62 2.71
C LEU A 143 1.69 15.92 3.72
N GLY A 144 1.37 14.96 4.59
CA GLY A 144 0.26 15.05 5.56
C GLY A 144 -1.13 14.83 4.94
N GLN A 145 -1.21 14.48 3.67
CA GLN A 145 -2.46 14.29 2.93
C GLN A 145 -2.36 13.26 1.81
N TYR A 146 -3.50 12.69 1.46
CA TYR A 146 -3.76 11.89 0.27
C TYR A 146 -3.78 12.75 -1.01
N GLY A 147 -3.76 12.12 -2.18
CA GLY A 147 -3.87 12.83 -3.47
C GLY A 147 -5.18 13.62 -3.60
N ASN A 148 -6.26 13.11 -3.01
CA ASN A 148 -7.56 13.78 -2.94
C ASN A 148 -7.67 14.91 -1.88
N GLY A 149 -6.59 15.22 -1.16
CA GLY A 149 -6.54 16.30 -0.15
C GLY A 149 -7.05 15.94 1.25
N ASN A 150 -7.55 14.72 1.48
CA ASN A 150 -7.88 14.27 2.84
C ASN A 150 -6.60 14.07 3.66
N SER A 151 -6.66 14.28 4.98
CA SER A 151 -5.48 14.15 5.85
C SER A 151 -5.00 12.70 6.01
N TYR A 152 -3.68 12.50 5.97
CA TYR A 152 -3.02 11.24 6.27
C TYR A 152 -2.50 11.25 7.71
N SER A 153 -3.11 10.48 8.61
CA SER A 153 -2.86 10.58 10.06
C SER A 153 -1.89 9.55 10.64
N ILE A 154 -1.50 8.53 9.87
CA ILE A 154 -0.70 7.41 10.40
C ILE A 154 0.79 7.75 10.41
N ASN A 155 1.42 7.71 11.58
CA ASN A 155 2.85 7.96 11.69
C ASN A 155 3.70 6.73 11.33
N LEU A 156 4.08 6.61 10.05
CA LEU A 156 4.94 5.53 9.57
C LEU A 156 6.38 5.68 10.11
N SER A 157 6.88 4.62 10.74
CA SER A 157 8.24 4.46 11.27
C SER A 157 9.20 3.79 10.29
N ALA A 158 8.68 2.97 9.35
CA ALA A 158 9.47 2.30 8.33
C ALA A 158 8.66 2.05 7.06
N VAL A 159 9.32 2.13 5.91
CA VAL A 159 8.75 1.83 4.59
C VAL A 159 9.71 0.93 3.81
N VAL A 160 9.21 -0.19 3.27
CA VAL A 160 10.00 -1.13 2.47
C VAL A 160 9.37 -1.29 1.08
N GLY A 161 10.16 -1.08 0.03
CA GLY A 161 9.73 -1.35 -1.33
C GLY A 161 10.69 -2.32 -2.01
N LEU A 162 10.19 -3.50 -2.41
CA LEU A 162 10.97 -4.49 -3.16
C LEU A 162 10.51 -4.51 -4.62
N SER A 163 11.43 -4.25 -5.55
CA SER A 163 11.18 -4.29 -7.00
C SER A 163 9.96 -3.45 -7.45
N GLY A 164 9.76 -2.29 -6.82
CA GLY A 164 8.66 -1.37 -7.09
C GLY A 164 9.08 -0.15 -7.91
N TRP A 165 8.18 0.82 -7.94
CA TRP A 165 8.41 2.18 -8.44
C TRP A 165 7.69 3.15 -7.50
N LEU A 166 8.02 4.43 -7.54
CA LEU A 166 7.27 5.44 -6.79
C LEU A 166 6.17 6.02 -7.71
N PRO A 167 4.87 5.80 -7.42
CA PRO A 167 3.79 6.43 -8.17
C PRO A 167 3.84 7.95 -8.02
N CYS A 168 3.34 8.67 -9.01
CA CYS A 168 3.27 10.14 -8.99
C CYS A 168 4.63 10.86 -8.90
N SER A 169 5.76 10.14 -8.87
CA SER A 169 7.08 10.71 -9.07
C SER A 169 7.45 10.57 -10.54
N ARG A 170 7.43 11.67 -11.28
CA ARG A 170 7.90 11.71 -12.67
C ARG A 170 9.44 11.60 -12.79
N LEU A 171 10.08 10.77 -11.97
CA LEU A 171 11.51 10.50 -12.00
C LEU A 171 11.76 9.05 -11.57
N GLY A 172 12.10 8.21 -12.56
CA GLY A 172 13.10 7.14 -12.50
C GLY A 172 12.95 6.02 -11.47
N HIS A 173 13.00 4.78 -11.96
CA HIS A 173 13.11 3.56 -11.16
C HIS A 173 14.20 3.65 -10.08
N TYR A 174 13.83 3.39 -8.83
CA TYR A 174 14.78 3.14 -7.73
C TYR A 174 14.75 1.67 -7.34
N THR A 175 15.89 1.01 -7.47
CA THR A 175 16.14 -0.38 -7.05
C THR A 175 16.61 -0.42 -5.59
N VAL A 176 16.15 -1.41 -4.82
CA VAL A 176 16.43 -1.65 -3.38
C VAL A 176 16.99 -3.09 -3.25
N PRO A 177 17.92 -3.37 -2.31
CA PRO A 177 18.99 -4.35 -2.50
C PRO A 177 18.56 -5.82 -2.42
N GLU A 178 19.42 -6.66 -2.99
CA GLU A 178 19.16 -8.06 -3.38
C GLU A 178 19.35 -9.09 -2.26
N GLU A 179 19.23 -8.72 -0.97
CA GLU A 179 19.44 -9.65 0.14
C GLU A 179 18.41 -9.47 1.27
N THR A 180 17.63 -10.53 1.53
CA THR A 180 16.62 -10.58 2.61
C THR A 180 17.22 -10.28 3.99
N ASP A 181 18.47 -10.67 4.21
CA ASP A 181 19.20 -10.41 5.46
C ASP A 181 19.47 -8.91 5.65
N ALA A 182 19.79 -8.19 4.58
CA ALA A 182 19.96 -6.74 4.63
C ALA A 182 18.66 -6.03 5.01
N VAL A 183 17.52 -6.52 4.51
CA VAL A 183 16.18 -6.00 4.89
C VAL A 183 15.88 -6.27 6.35
N CYS A 184 16.17 -7.48 6.85
CA CYS A 184 15.95 -7.83 8.26
C CYS A 184 16.80 -6.97 9.20
N ASN A 185 18.08 -6.79 8.88
CA ASN A 185 19.00 -5.96 9.65
C ASN A 185 18.57 -4.49 9.64
N TRP A 186 18.19 -3.97 8.48
CA TRP A 186 17.71 -2.61 8.34
C TRP A 186 16.42 -2.36 9.14
N LEU A 187 15.44 -3.27 9.06
CA LEU A 187 14.19 -3.16 9.82
C LEU A 187 14.45 -3.20 11.33
N THR A 188 15.34 -4.08 11.79
CA THR A 188 15.71 -4.19 13.20
C THR A 188 16.30 -2.89 13.73
N ALA A 189 17.25 -2.31 12.99
CA ALA A 189 17.88 -1.05 13.35
C ALA A 189 16.90 0.13 13.32
N MET A 190 16.13 0.28 12.22
CA MET A 190 15.22 1.40 12.02
C MET A 190 14.08 1.41 13.04
N LEU A 191 13.60 0.23 13.42
CA LEU A 191 12.56 0.07 14.42
C LEU A 191 13.13 -0.03 15.85
N GLY A 192 14.45 0.13 16.05
CA GLY A 192 15.08 0.05 17.38
C GLY A 192 14.68 -1.22 18.13
N LEU A 193 14.68 -2.36 17.45
CA LEU A 193 14.30 -3.67 17.99
C LEU A 193 15.50 -4.41 18.64
N GLU A 194 16.67 -3.77 18.69
CA GLU A 194 17.84 -4.30 19.37
C GLU A 194 17.57 -4.38 20.89
N GLY A 195 17.17 -5.57 21.34
CA GLY A 195 17.09 -5.89 22.75
C GLY A 195 18.49 -5.96 23.36
N SER A 196 18.66 -5.28 24.50
CA SER A 196 19.80 -5.45 25.40
C SER A 196 20.06 -6.94 25.61
N ARG A 197 21.25 -7.41 25.22
CA ARG A 197 21.76 -8.70 25.68
C ARG A 197 21.84 -8.63 27.21
N SER A 198 20.85 -9.18 27.89
CA SER A 198 20.94 -9.58 29.29
C SER A 198 21.59 -10.95 29.37
#